data_AF-B4VM30-F1
#
_entry.id   AF-B4VM30-F1
#
_cell.length_a   1.000
_cell.length_b   1.000
_cell.length_c   1.000
_cell.angle_alpha   90.00
_cell.angle_beta   90.00
_cell.angle_gamma   90.00
#
_symmetry.space_group_name_H-M   'P 1'
#
loop_
_entity.id
_entity.type
_entity.pdbx_description
1 polymer ?
#
loop_
_entity_poly.entity_id
_entity_poly.type
_entity_poly.pdbx_seq_one_letter_code
_entity_poly.pdbx_strand_id
1 'polypeptide(L)'
;MLSSTFPYPPTQGGTQVRTFNLLKHLTGHEITLLTQRADDVTDAEVEALREWVAELVVFPRPTTSSLPGGWFGKVKRFGQFVQQGTPPSVLSIYSPQLQDWVDQCVKKNNVDVITCEHSVNEIYVRPEFREQLRTVVNIHSSVYASCRNQLQTGTSENLWRDRLNLPLLYRYEQRYCDKFSHIVVTTDDDRQQIQSYNPPSQIAVIPNGVDFSQFPYRTVDPGGHRLTFIGAMDNLANIDAVRFLSLEVFPAIQERYPDTTLTLVGARPTSEVSALGNRPGITVTGRVPSMADYLHQATVCIVSMRTGYGIKNKTLEAMAAGVPVVGSDRGLEGLEVDSPNVPLRALRANSVSEYVDAVTRLFEESQLRQQLSQSGRQFIEKNYTWERAAQLYEQVICAK
;
A
#
# COMPACT_ATOMS: atom_id res chain seq x y z
N MET A 1 -5.00 -3.12 19.57
CA MET A 1 -4.64 -2.67 18.20
C MET A 1 -5.23 -1.29 17.94
N LEU A 2 -4.42 -0.32 17.50
CA LEU A 2 -4.84 1.07 17.24
C LEU A 2 -4.86 1.34 15.73
N SER A 3 -6.03 1.63 15.17
CA SER A 3 -6.18 2.00 13.75
C SER A 3 -7.26 3.06 13.53
N SER A 4 -6.85 4.31 13.35
CA SER A 4 -7.75 5.42 12.93
C SER A 4 -8.28 5.28 11.50
N THR A 5 -7.82 4.28 10.76
CA THR A 5 -8.46 3.84 9.50
C THR A 5 -9.35 2.66 9.82
N PHE A 6 -10.66 2.81 9.63
CA PHE A 6 -11.60 1.69 9.78
C PHE A 6 -11.21 0.56 8.80
N PRO A 7 -10.85 -0.64 9.27
CA PRO A 7 -10.14 -1.62 8.44
C PRO A 7 -11.06 -2.50 7.58
N TYR A 8 -12.39 -2.44 7.75
CA TYR A 8 -13.35 -3.34 7.12
C TYR A 8 -14.41 -2.61 6.27
N PRO A 9 -14.86 -3.16 5.13
CA PRO A 9 -14.25 -4.29 4.43
C PRO A 9 -12.88 -3.89 3.88
N PRO A 10 -11.94 -4.84 3.69
CA PRO A 10 -10.57 -4.57 3.25
C PRO A 10 -10.51 -4.23 1.75
N THR A 11 -11.19 -3.16 1.33
CA THR A 11 -11.38 -2.82 -0.08
C THR A 11 -10.83 -1.45 -0.44
N GLN A 12 -10.50 -0.60 0.54
CA GLN A 12 -10.00 0.75 0.30
C GLN A 12 -8.56 0.95 0.77
N GLY A 13 -7.63 0.90 -0.18
CA GLY A 13 -6.23 1.26 0.02
C GLY A 13 -5.41 0.23 0.82
N GLY A 14 -4.09 0.41 0.81
CA GLY A 14 -3.16 -0.55 1.42
C GLY A 14 -3.31 -0.69 2.94
N THR A 15 -3.69 0.38 3.63
CA THR A 15 -3.83 0.37 5.10
C THR A 15 -4.99 -0.51 5.56
N GLN A 16 -6.19 -0.37 5.00
CA GLN A 16 -7.33 -1.24 5.37
C GLN A 16 -7.00 -2.70 5.09
N VAL A 17 -6.51 -2.98 3.88
CA VAL A 17 -6.18 -4.34 3.44
C VAL A 17 -5.17 -4.99 4.39
N ARG A 18 -4.06 -4.32 4.68
CA ARG A 18 -3.03 -4.89 5.57
C ARG A 18 -3.53 -5.06 6.99
N THR A 19 -4.13 -4.02 7.58
CA THR A 19 -4.60 -4.04 8.96
C THR A 19 -5.61 -5.17 9.18
N PHE A 20 -6.61 -5.29 8.31
CA PHE A 20 -7.63 -6.32 8.44
C PHE A 20 -7.08 -7.73 8.21
N ASN A 21 -6.24 -7.93 7.18
CA ASN A 21 -5.71 -9.26 6.93
C ASN A 21 -4.75 -9.72 8.04
N LEU A 22 -3.93 -8.84 8.61
CA LEU A 22 -3.14 -9.20 9.78
C LEU A 22 -4.05 -9.54 10.97
N LEU A 23 -5.05 -8.69 11.26
CA LEU A 23 -6.02 -8.92 12.33
C LEU A 23 -6.71 -10.28 12.21
N LYS A 24 -7.24 -10.59 11.01
CA LYS A 24 -7.95 -11.82 10.69
C LYS A 24 -7.18 -13.10 11.03
N HIS A 25 -5.85 -13.06 10.95
CA HIS A 25 -4.99 -14.23 11.18
C HIS A 25 -4.39 -14.30 12.59
N LEU A 26 -4.68 -13.34 13.47
CA LEU A 26 -4.25 -13.33 14.88
C LEU A 26 -5.28 -14.03 15.80
N THR A 27 -5.81 -15.19 15.39
CA THR A 27 -6.96 -15.86 16.05
C THR A 27 -6.66 -16.43 17.43
N GLY A 28 -5.39 -16.46 17.87
CA GLY A 28 -4.97 -16.94 19.19
C GLY A 28 -4.93 -15.87 20.29
N HIS A 29 -5.32 -14.63 19.97
CA HIS A 29 -5.17 -13.47 20.85
C HIS A 29 -6.51 -12.82 21.18
N GLU A 30 -6.64 -12.30 22.40
CA GLU A 30 -7.76 -11.44 22.77
C GLU A 30 -7.48 -10.02 22.27
N ILE A 31 -8.13 -9.63 21.17
CA ILE A 31 -7.85 -8.35 20.51
C ILE A 31 -8.91 -7.32 20.86
N THR A 32 -8.48 -6.24 21.53
CA THR A 32 -9.24 -4.98 21.56
C THR A 32 -8.79 -4.08 20.42
N LEU A 33 -9.70 -3.76 19.50
CA LEU A 33 -9.46 -2.86 18.37
C LEU A 33 -10.08 -1.49 18.64
N LEU A 34 -9.25 -0.45 18.60
CA LEU A 34 -9.69 0.94 18.63
C LEU A 34 -9.64 1.49 17.22
N THR A 35 -10.77 2.01 16.76
CA THR A 35 -10.86 2.58 15.42
C THR A 35 -11.73 3.82 15.35
N GLN A 36 -11.67 4.51 14.21
CA GLN A 36 -12.47 5.69 13.94
C GLN A 36 -13.44 5.42 12.78
N ARG A 37 -14.71 5.78 12.98
CA ARG A 37 -15.76 5.66 11.98
C ARG A 37 -15.81 6.93 11.14
N ALA A 38 -15.54 6.78 9.85
CA ALA A 38 -15.80 7.82 8.84
C ALA A 38 -17.27 7.78 8.41
N ASP A 39 -17.75 8.86 7.78
CA ASP A 39 -19.17 9.01 7.40
C ASP A 39 -19.65 7.95 6.39
N ASP A 40 -18.73 7.36 5.62
CA ASP A 40 -19.01 6.31 4.64
C ASP A 40 -19.07 4.89 5.24
N VAL A 41 -18.74 4.73 6.53
CA VAL A 41 -18.78 3.44 7.23
C VAL A 41 -20.19 3.16 7.78
N THR A 42 -20.78 2.07 7.32
CA THR A 42 -22.14 1.63 7.67
C THR A 42 -22.19 0.87 9.00
N ASP A 43 -23.37 0.79 9.63
CA ASP A 43 -23.55 0.00 10.85
C ASP A 43 -23.30 -1.50 10.62
N ALA A 44 -23.65 -2.00 9.42
CA ALA A 44 -23.40 -3.38 9.02
C ALA A 44 -21.91 -3.70 8.96
N GLU A 45 -21.07 -2.77 8.50
CA GLU A 45 -19.61 -2.94 8.48
C GLU A 45 -19.00 -2.89 9.88
N VAL A 46 -19.56 -2.07 10.78
CA VAL A 46 -19.18 -2.06 12.21
C VAL A 46 -19.50 -3.40 12.87
N GLU A 47 -20.69 -3.94 12.63
CA GLU A 47 -21.08 -5.22 13.22
C GLU A 47 -20.27 -6.38 12.65
N ALA A 48 -20.05 -6.40 11.33
CA ALA A 48 -19.19 -7.41 10.70
C ALA A 48 -17.75 -7.36 11.20
N LEU A 49 -17.19 -6.18 11.50
CA LEU A 49 -15.85 -6.06 12.09
C LEU A 49 -15.82 -6.58 13.54
N ARG A 50 -16.91 -6.41 14.29
CA ARG A 50 -17.02 -6.86 15.69
C ARG A 50 -16.83 -8.37 15.83
N GLU A 51 -17.22 -9.15 14.82
CA GLU A 51 -17.05 -10.61 14.79
C GLU A 51 -15.58 -11.07 14.78
N TRP A 52 -14.63 -10.17 14.45
CA TRP A 52 -13.20 -10.49 14.34
C TRP A 52 -12.36 -10.12 15.56
N VAL A 53 -12.96 -9.47 16.57
CA VAL A 53 -12.24 -8.93 17.73
C VAL A 53 -12.99 -9.24 19.02
N ALA A 54 -12.28 -9.36 20.14
CA ALA A 54 -12.89 -9.56 21.44
C ALA A 54 -13.64 -8.29 21.90
N GLU A 55 -13.05 -7.12 21.62
CA GLU A 55 -13.66 -5.83 21.90
C GLU A 55 -13.43 -4.86 20.74
N LEU A 56 -14.50 -4.25 20.24
CA LEU A 56 -14.44 -3.19 19.24
C LEU A 56 -14.87 -1.86 19.85
N VAL A 57 -13.93 -0.92 19.96
CA VAL A 57 -14.17 0.44 20.45
C VAL A 57 -14.09 1.41 19.27
N VAL A 58 -15.22 2.05 18.96
CA VAL A 58 -15.36 2.91 17.78
C VAL A 58 -15.56 4.36 18.21
N PHE A 59 -14.68 5.24 17.74
CA PHE A 59 -14.77 6.69 17.94
C PHE A 59 -15.28 7.37 16.67
N PRO A 60 -16.00 8.50 16.76
CA PRO A 60 -16.30 9.30 15.58
C PRO A 60 -15.00 9.89 15.01
N ARG A 61 -14.86 9.86 13.68
CA ARG A 61 -13.72 10.53 13.04
C ARG A 61 -13.85 12.05 13.22
N PRO A 62 -12.80 12.76 13.68
CA PRO A 62 -12.87 14.21 13.80
C PRO A 62 -13.17 14.85 12.43
N THR A 63 -14.24 15.63 12.34
CA THR A 63 -14.52 16.42 11.15
C THR A 63 -13.54 17.59 11.11
N THR A 64 -12.79 17.73 10.01
CA THR A 64 -11.87 18.87 9.76
C THR A 64 -12.58 20.22 9.60
N SER A 65 -13.90 20.28 9.80
CA SER A 65 -14.77 21.46 9.69
C SER A 65 -14.42 22.61 10.65
N SER A 66 -13.55 22.40 11.63
CA SER A 66 -13.16 23.43 12.62
C SER A 66 -11.92 24.24 12.23
N LEU A 67 -11.22 23.92 11.13
CA LEU A 67 -10.13 24.74 10.60
C LEU A 67 -10.58 25.45 9.32
N PRO A 68 -10.45 26.79 9.23
CA PRO A 68 -10.95 27.54 8.09
C PRO A 68 -10.35 27.02 6.78
N GLY A 69 -11.20 26.73 5.79
CA GLY A 69 -10.75 26.46 4.43
C GLY A 69 -9.94 27.63 3.85
N GLY A 70 -9.19 27.38 2.78
CA GLY A 70 -8.39 28.43 2.11
C GLY A 70 -6.98 28.64 2.66
N TRP A 71 -6.36 29.77 2.28
CA TRP A 71 -4.94 30.05 2.54
C TRP A 71 -4.62 30.15 4.04
N PHE A 72 -5.46 30.81 4.84
CA PHE A 72 -5.26 30.94 6.29
C PHE A 72 -5.22 29.61 7.03
N GLY A 73 -6.10 28.65 6.69
CA GLY A 73 -6.05 27.31 7.29
C GLY A 73 -4.88 26.46 6.82
N LYS A 74 -4.34 26.70 5.61
CA LYS A 74 -3.09 26.07 5.18
C LYS A 74 -1.90 26.61 5.98
N VAL A 75 -1.83 27.93 6.19
CA VAL A 75 -0.79 28.58 7.00
C VAL A 75 -0.87 28.12 8.47
N LYS A 76 -2.06 28.06 9.06
CA LYS A 76 -2.24 27.58 10.44
C LYS A 76 -1.81 26.12 10.60
N ARG A 77 -2.16 25.24 9.66
CA ARG A 77 -1.70 23.83 9.65
C ARG A 77 -0.19 23.71 9.53
N PHE A 78 0.43 24.51 8.67
CA PHE A 78 1.89 24.55 8.55
C PHE A 78 2.55 25.06 9.84
N GLY A 79 2.02 26.13 10.43
CA GLY A 79 2.50 26.66 11.72
C GLY A 79 2.37 25.64 12.85
N GLN A 80 1.26 24.89 12.91
CA GLN A 80 1.08 23.79 13.85
C GLN A 80 2.10 22.67 13.62
N PHE A 81 2.41 22.32 12.38
CA PHE A 81 3.44 21.32 12.10
C PHE A 81 4.82 21.78 12.55
N VAL A 82 5.19 23.03 12.28
CA VAL A 82 6.45 23.63 12.73
C VAL A 82 6.51 23.67 14.27
N GLN A 83 5.43 24.04 14.94
CA GLN A 83 5.37 24.18 16.39
C GLN A 83 5.34 22.82 17.12
N GLN A 84 4.54 21.87 16.63
CA GLN A 84 4.29 20.59 17.30
C GLN A 84 5.15 19.44 16.77
N GLY A 85 5.86 19.65 15.65
CA GLY A 85 6.64 18.62 14.98
C GLY A 85 5.82 17.39 14.60
N THR A 86 4.51 17.55 14.37
CA THR A 86 3.55 16.48 14.05
C THR A 86 2.76 16.84 12.80
N PRO A 87 2.73 15.99 11.76
CA PRO A 87 2.09 16.32 10.49
C PRO A 87 0.61 16.66 10.64
N PRO A 88 0.08 17.61 9.84
CA PRO A 88 -1.34 17.97 9.90
C PRO A 88 -2.29 16.79 9.62
N SER A 89 -1.88 15.81 8.81
CA SER A 89 -2.65 14.60 8.56
C SER A 89 -2.85 13.76 9.83
N VAL A 90 -1.84 13.70 10.71
CA VAL A 90 -1.89 13.00 11.99
C VAL A 90 -2.77 13.76 12.98
N LEU A 91 -2.57 15.08 13.08
CA LEU A 91 -3.37 15.94 13.96
C LEU A 91 -4.85 15.98 13.56
N SER A 92 -5.15 15.88 12.27
CA SER A 92 -6.52 15.93 11.76
C SER A 92 -7.39 14.76 12.19
N ILE A 93 -6.78 13.66 12.63
CA ILE A 93 -7.48 12.46 13.10
C ILE A 93 -7.34 12.25 14.60
N TYR A 94 -6.71 13.17 15.34
CA TYR A 94 -6.54 13.04 16.79
C TYR A 94 -7.89 13.20 17.52
N SER A 95 -8.20 12.26 18.42
CA SER A 95 -9.36 12.28 19.30
C SER A 95 -8.89 12.23 20.76
N PRO A 96 -9.22 13.25 21.58
CA PRO A 96 -8.95 13.22 23.02
C PRO A 96 -9.60 12.02 23.71
N GLN A 97 -10.82 11.65 23.32
CA GLN A 97 -11.54 10.50 23.88
C GLN A 97 -10.82 9.18 23.59
N LEU A 98 -10.24 9.03 22.40
CA LEU A 98 -9.42 7.87 22.05
C LEU A 98 -8.14 7.85 22.88
N GLN A 99 -7.45 9.00 23.02
CA GLN A 99 -6.28 9.09 23.89
C GLN A 99 -6.58 8.72 25.34
N ASP A 100 -7.67 9.26 25.90
CA ASP A 100 -8.09 8.99 27.29
C ASP A 100 -8.37 7.49 27.50
N TRP A 101 -8.98 6.83 26.51
CA TRP A 101 -9.19 5.39 26.55
C TRP A 101 -7.87 4.62 26.59
N VAL A 102 -6.91 4.98 25.71
CA VAL A 102 -5.59 4.33 25.65
C VAL A 102 -4.83 4.50 26.96
N ASP A 103 -4.82 5.72 27.51
CA ASP A 103 -4.17 6.03 28.77
C ASP A 103 -4.76 5.22 29.93
N GLN A 104 -6.09 5.10 29.99
CA GLN A 104 -6.76 4.30 31.02
C GLN A 104 -6.50 2.80 30.86
N CYS A 105 -6.44 2.31 29.62
CA CYS A 105 -6.14 0.91 29.33
C CYS A 105 -4.74 0.52 29.80
N VAL A 106 -3.74 1.36 29.50
CA VAL A 106 -2.35 1.16 29.97
C VAL A 106 -2.28 1.26 31.49
N LYS A 107 -2.89 2.29 32.08
CA LYS A 107 -2.87 2.50 33.55
C LYS A 107 -3.47 1.32 34.34
N LYS A 108 -4.46 0.62 33.77
CA LYS A 108 -5.10 -0.55 34.40
C LYS A 108 -4.31 -1.84 34.20
N ASN A 109 -3.25 -1.85 33.39
CA ASN A 109 -2.51 -3.05 32.96
C ASN A 109 -3.43 -4.10 32.32
N ASN A 110 -4.37 -3.65 31.48
CA ASN A 110 -5.36 -4.52 30.84
C ASN A 110 -4.86 -5.18 29.55
N VAL A 111 -3.68 -4.81 29.06
CA VAL A 111 -3.14 -5.29 27.78
C VAL A 111 -1.65 -5.56 27.89
N ASP A 112 -1.19 -6.60 27.20
CA ASP A 112 0.23 -6.96 27.15
C ASP A 112 0.99 -6.22 26.04
N VAL A 113 0.28 -5.84 24.97
CA VAL A 113 0.86 -5.25 23.76
C VAL A 113 -0.04 -4.14 23.20
N ILE A 114 0.57 -3.03 22.79
CA ILE A 114 -0.05 -2.02 21.94
C ILE A 114 0.57 -2.07 20.54
N THR A 115 -0.26 -2.25 19.53
CA THR A 115 0.13 -2.10 18.12
C THR A 115 -0.49 -0.84 17.51
N CYS A 116 0.31 -0.10 16.73
CA CYS A 116 -0.12 1.04 15.92
C CYS A 116 -0.10 0.66 14.45
N GLU A 117 -1.29 0.64 13.83
CA GLU A 117 -1.43 0.26 12.43
C GLU A 117 -1.29 1.48 11.53
N HIS A 118 -0.12 1.63 10.90
CA HIS A 118 0.36 2.84 10.24
C HIS A 118 0.81 3.95 11.21
N SER A 119 1.86 4.68 10.81
CA SER A 119 2.52 5.72 11.63
C SER A 119 1.57 6.85 12.04
N VAL A 120 0.47 7.05 11.32
CA VAL A 120 -0.55 8.05 11.68
C VAL A 120 -1.20 7.82 13.05
N ASN A 121 -1.12 6.59 13.59
CA ASN A 121 -1.64 6.24 14.91
C ASN A 121 -0.62 6.43 16.05
N GLU A 122 0.64 6.79 15.73
CA GLU A 122 1.70 6.93 16.76
C GLU A 122 1.40 8.01 17.80
N ILE A 123 0.58 9.00 17.43
CA ILE A 123 0.19 10.09 18.31
C ILE A 123 -0.49 9.59 19.59
N TYR A 124 -1.16 8.44 19.53
CA TYR A 124 -1.85 7.83 20.67
C TYR A 124 -0.94 7.04 21.61
N VAL A 125 0.30 6.76 21.18
CA VAL A 125 1.29 6.06 22.00
C VAL A 125 2.22 7.07 22.63
N ARG A 126 2.22 7.07 23.97
CA ARG A 126 3.13 7.89 24.76
C ARG A 126 4.50 7.21 24.87
N PRO A 127 5.62 7.96 24.83
CA PRO A 127 6.95 7.37 24.94
C PRO A 127 7.11 6.44 26.15
N GLU A 128 6.57 6.81 27.31
CA GLU A 128 6.64 6.06 28.57
C GLU A 128 5.95 4.69 28.53
N PHE A 129 5.06 4.44 27.56
CA PHE A 129 4.40 3.13 27.44
C PHE A 129 5.39 2.02 27.09
N ARG A 130 6.49 2.34 26.38
CA ARG A 130 7.53 1.35 26.04
C ARG A 130 8.24 0.77 27.26
N GLU A 131 8.15 1.44 28.42
CA GLU A 131 8.75 0.99 29.68
C GLU A 131 7.82 0.05 30.46
N GLN A 132 6.52 0.08 30.16
CA GLN A 132 5.48 -0.67 30.87
C GLN A 132 5.04 -1.92 30.12
N LEU A 133 4.97 -1.84 28.78
CA LEU A 133 4.51 -2.92 27.92
C LEU A 133 5.16 -2.85 26.55
N ARG A 134 4.94 -3.90 25.75
CA ARG A 134 5.43 -3.91 24.37
C ARG A 134 4.63 -2.95 23.51
N THR A 135 5.35 -2.03 22.86
CA THR A 135 4.79 -1.09 21.87
C THR A 135 5.35 -1.42 20.49
N VAL A 136 4.46 -1.63 19.52
CA VAL A 136 4.79 -1.96 18.13
C VAL A 136 4.19 -0.93 17.19
N VAL A 137 4.98 -0.42 16.23
CA VAL A 137 4.45 0.37 15.11
C VAL A 137 4.59 -0.41 13.81
N ASN A 138 3.47 -0.60 13.11
CA ASN A 138 3.40 -1.21 11.79
C ASN A 138 3.39 -0.10 10.73
N ILE A 139 4.56 0.30 10.26
CA ILE A 139 4.75 1.37 9.29
C ILE A 139 4.44 0.82 7.89
N HIS A 140 3.26 1.16 7.36
CA HIS A 140 2.88 0.73 6.01
C HIS A 140 3.64 1.44 4.88
N SER A 141 4.13 2.65 5.16
CA SER A 141 5.00 3.44 4.27
C SER A 141 5.59 4.61 5.04
N SER A 142 6.86 4.95 4.81
CA SER A 142 7.47 6.17 5.36
C SER A 142 6.89 7.43 4.70
N VAL A 143 6.42 8.39 5.51
CA VAL A 143 5.92 9.68 5.03
C VAL A 143 7.06 10.57 4.55
N TYR A 144 8.25 10.44 5.15
CA TYR A 144 9.46 11.13 4.70
C TYR A 144 9.93 10.58 3.36
N ALA A 145 10.08 9.26 3.21
CA ALA A 145 10.54 8.64 1.96
C ALA A 145 9.55 8.91 0.81
N SER A 146 8.25 8.84 1.09
CA SER A 146 7.21 9.18 0.11
C SER A 146 7.33 10.63 -0.38
N CYS A 147 7.48 11.60 0.54
CA CYS A 147 7.68 13.00 0.20
C CYS A 147 9.00 13.22 -0.57
N ARG A 148 10.09 12.59 -0.14
CA ARG A 148 11.39 12.64 -0.82
C ARG A 148 11.29 12.11 -2.25
N ASN A 149 10.61 10.98 -2.45
CA ASN A 149 10.42 10.38 -3.77
C ASN A 149 9.61 11.29 -4.69
N GLN A 150 8.52 11.89 -4.19
CA GLN A 150 7.72 12.86 -4.97
C GLN A 150 8.53 14.09 -5.39
N LEU A 151 9.42 14.59 -4.53
CA LEU A 151 10.31 15.70 -4.86
C LEU A 151 11.37 15.31 -5.90
N GLN A 152 11.95 14.11 -5.81
CA GLN A 152 12.98 13.61 -6.74
C GLN A 152 12.41 13.31 -8.12
N THR A 153 11.16 12.84 -8.18
CA THR A 153 10.49 12.42 -9.42
C THR A 153 9.61 13.50 -10.04
N GLY A 154 9.46 14.64 -9.39
CA GLY A 154 8.67 15.77 -9.90
C GLY A 154 7.16 15.59 -9.79
N THR A 155 6.68 14.60 -9.03
CA THR A 155 5.22 14.33 -8.84
C THR A 155 4.64 14.97 -7.58
N SER A 156 5.39 15.86 -6.92
CA SER A 156 4.88 16.64 -5.81
C SER A 156 3.85 17.66 -6.28
N GLU A 157 2.65 17.64 -5.69
CA GLU A 157 1.59 18.62 -5.97
C GLU A 157 1.98 20.05 -5.55
N ASN A 158 2.88 20.18 -4.56
CA ASN A 158 3.34 21.47 -4.06
C ASN A 158 4.81 21.38 -3.66
N LEU A 159 5.68 21.64 -4.63
CA LEU A 159 7.14 21.56 -4.49
C LEU A 159 7.67 22.37 -3.31
N TRP A 160 7.15 23.59 -3.12
CA TRP A 160 7.60 24.47 -2.04
C TRP A 160 7.21 23.93 -0.66
N ARG A 161 5.94 23.53 -0.49
CA ARG A 161 5.44 22.91 0.75
C ARG A 161 6.24 21.66 1.07
N ASP A 162 6.43 20.78 0.09
CA ASP A 162 7.05 19.48 0.31
C ASP A 162 8.55 19.61 0.61
N ARG A 163 9.26 20.54 -0.05
CA ARG A 163 10.65 20.89 0.30
C ARG A 163 10.79 21.42 1.72
N LEU A 164 9.86 22.28 2.16
CA LEU A 164 9.85 22.81 3.53
C LEU A 164 9.48 21.75 4.57
N ASN A 165 8.54 20.86 4.24
CA ASN A 165 8.10 19.79 5.13
C ASN A 165 9.11 18.67 5.26
N LEU A 166 9.95 18.41 4.26
CA LEU A 166 10.87 17.27 4.23
C LEU A 166 11.75 17.13 5.50
N PRO A 167 12.48 18.17 5.97
CA PRO A 167 13.25 18.05 7.21
C PRO A 167 12.38 17.89 8.46
N LEU A 168 11.16 18.43 8.48
CA LEU A 168 10.21 18.25 9.59
C LEU A 168 9.68 16.81 9.62
N LEU A 169 9.41 16.22 8.45
CA LEU A 169 9.01 14.81 8.33
C LEU A 169 10.13 13.89 8.79
N TYR A 170 11.40 14.17 8.45
CA TYR A 170 12.54 13.41 8.96
C TYR A 170 12.57 13.39 10.49
N ARG A 171 12.47 14.56 11.12
CA ARG A 171 12.49 14.68 12.60
C ARG A 171 11.26 14.05 13.23
N TYR A 172 10.12 14.15 12.57
CA TYR A 172 8.89 13.49 12.99
C TYR A 172 9.04 11.98 13.02
N GLU A 173 9.56 11.37 11.94
CA GLU A 173 9.76 9.92 11.87
C GLU A 173 10.76 9.43 12.91
N GLN A 174 11.90 10.11 13.04
CA GLN A 174 12.88 9.82 14.08
C GLN A 174 12.24 9.83 15.48
N ARG A 175 11.50 10.89 15.81
CA ARG A 175 10.88 11.06 17.13
C ARG A 175 9.84 9.97 17.43
N TYR A 176 8.98 9.61 16.47
CA TYR A 176 7.97 8.59 16.78
C TYR A 176 8.58 7.20 16.84
N CYS A 177 9.62 6.89 16.05
CA CYS A 177 10.28 5.58 16.11
C CYS A 177 10.83 5.29 17.51
N ASP A 178 11.34 6.32 18.20
CA ASP A 178 11.82 6.21 19.58
C ASP A 178 10.74 5.86 20.61
N LYS A 179 9.45 5.93 20.27
CA LYS A 179 8.36 5.52 21.17
C LYS A 179 8.13 4.02 21.21
N PHE A 180 8.62 3.29 20.21
CA PHE A 180 8.25 1.89 20.00
C PHE A 180 9.37 0.95 20.38
N SER A 181 9.04 -0.14 21.08
CA SER A 181 9.99 -1.22 21.36
C SER A 181 10.33 -2.03 20.09
N HIS A 182 9.37 -2.14 19.17
CA HIS A 182 9.51 -2.87 17.91
C HIS A 182 8.91 -2.07 16.76
N ILE A 183 9.54 -2.16 15.60
CA ILE A 183 9.09 -1.51 14.37
C ILE A 183 8.89 -2.59 13.31
N VAL A 184 7.73 -2.58 12.67
CA VAL A 184 7.41 -3.42 11.53
C VAL A 184 7.32 -2.52 10.31
N VAL A 185 8.01 -2.90 9.23
CA VAL A 185 7.97 -2.23 7.93
C VAL A 185 7.60 -3.22 6.82
N THR A 186 7.23 -2.73 5.64
CA THR A 186 6.76 -3.60 4.55
C THR A 186 7.84 -4.04 3.58
N THR A 187 8.95 -3.31 3.51
CA THR A 187 10.05 -3.56 2.56
C THR A 187 11.42 -3.35 3.21
N ASP A 188 12.47 -3.92 2.60
CA ASP A 188 13.85 -3.64 3.03
C ASP A 188 14.27 -2.20 2.77
N ASP A 189 13.71 -1.53 1.75
CA ASP A 189 13.90 -0.11 1.50
C ASP A 189 13.34 0.73 2.66
N ASP A 190 12.13 0.41 3.15
CA ASP A 190 11.58 0.99 4.37
C ASP A 190 12.49 0.71 5.57
N ARG A 191 13.01 -0.53 5.71
CA ARG A 191 13.94 -0.88 6.80
C ARG A 191 15.18 0.01 6.77
N GLN A 192 15.83 0.16 5.63
CA GLN A 192 17.02 1.00 5.48
C GLN A 192 16.71 2.46 5.82
N GLN A 193 15.55 2.97 5.39
CA GLN A 193 15.11 4.32 5.74
C GLN A 193 14.93 4.48 7.25
N ILE A 194 14.21 3.56 7.91
CA ILE A 194 13.99 3.62 9.35
C ILE A 194 15.30 3.44 10.13
N GLN A 195 16.18 2.53 9.69
CA GLN A 195 17.51 2.33 10.28
C GLN A 195 18.37 3.59 10.25
N SER A 196 18.22 4.46 9.24
CA SER A 196 18.95 5.73 9.17
C SER A 196 18.65 6.69 10.33
N TYR A 197 17.55 6.48 11.06
CA TYR A 197 17.21 7.22 12.27
C TYR A 197 17.92 6.70 13.53
N ASN A 198 18.62 5.56 13.44
CA ASN A 198 19.22 4.82 14.56
C ASN A 198 18.23 4.55 15.72
N PRO A 199 17.03 4.01 15.44
CA PRO A 199 16.09 3.70 16.51
C PRO A 199 16.67 2.60 17.42
N PRO A 200 16.39 2.63 18.73
CA PRO A 200 16.84 1.58 19.66
C PRO A 200 16.06 0.25 19.47
N SER A 201 15.10 0.22 18.56
CA SER A 201 14.08 -0.81 18.39
C SER A 201 14.51 -1.87 17.38
N GLN A 202 14.02 -3.10 17.54
CA GLN A 202 14.15 -4.12 16.50
C GLN A 202 13.27 -3.76 15.30
N ILE A 203 13.79 -3.93 14.09
CA ILE A 203 13.06 -3.66 12.84
C ILE A 203 12.83 -4.97 12.09
N ALA A 204 11.56 -5.36 11.96
CA ALA A 204 11.13 -6.51 11.17
C ALA A 204 10.55 -6.08 9.82
N VAL A 205 10.91 -6.79 8.74
CA VAL A 205 10.30 -6.60 7.42
C VAL A 205 9.25 -7.69 7.24
N ILE A 206 7.99 -7.25 7.14
CA ILE A 206 6.83 -8.13 6.98
C ILE A 206 6.04 -7.61 5.78
N PRO A 207 6.23 -8.17 4.58
CA PRO A 207 5.56 -7.70 3.37
C PRO A 207 4.05 -7.95 3.44
N ASN A 208 3.31 -7.39 2.48
CA ASN A 208 1.88 -7.71 2.33
C ASN A 208 1.70 -9.12 1.77
N GLY A 209 0.56 -9.72 2.10
CA GLY A 209 0.10 -10.97 1.50
C GLY A 209 -0.86 -10.76 0.33
N VAL A 210 -1.20 -11.86 -0.33
CA VAL A 210 -2.28 -11.94 -1.32
C VAL A 210 -3.32 -12.95 -0.87
N ASP A 211 -4.60 -12.64 -1.09
CA ASP A 211 -5.71 -13.57 -0.90
C ASP A 211 -5.91 -14.41 -2.18
N PHE A 212 -5.53 -15.68 -2.14
CA PHE A 212 -5.64 -16.59 -3.29
C PHE A 212 -7.09 -16.96 -3.65
N SER A 213 -8.05 -16.72 -2.76
CA SER A 213 -9.47 -16.87 -3.10
C SER A 213 -9.94 -15.73 -4.01
N GLN A 214 -9.38 -14.53 -3.84
CA GLN A 214 -9.65 -13.37 -4.68
C GLN A 214 -8.81 -13.36 -5.97
N PHE A 215 -7.61 -13.93 -5.91
CA PHE A 215 -6.68 -14.05 -7.04
C PHE A 215 -6.32 -15.51 -7.31
N PRO A 216 -7.30 -16.33 -7.76
CA PRO A 216 -7.03 -17.71 -8.13
C PRO A 216 -6.10 -17.77 -9.35
N TYR A 217 -5.31 -18.84 -9.41
CA TYR A 217 -4.42 -19.07 -10.55
C TYR A 217 -5.23 -19.29 -11.83
N ARG A 218 -4.89 -18.57 -12.90
CA ARG A 218 -5.55 -18.76 -14.20
C ARG A 218 -5.25 -20.15 -14.75
N THR A 219 -6.26 -20.82 -15.27
CA THR A 219 -6.12 -22.16 -15.86
C THR A 219 -5.76 -22.11 -17.35
N VAL A 220 -6.05 -21.00 -18.03
CA VAL A 220 -5.83 -20.83 -19.47
C VAL A 220 -5.11 -19.51 -19.73
N ASP A 221 -4.03 -19.55 -20.52
CA ASP A 221 -3.42 -18.36 -21.10
C ASP A 221 -4.27 -17.89 -22.29
N PRO A 222 -4.85 -16.69 -22.23
CA PRO A 222 -5.80 -16.28 -23.25
C PRO A 222 -5.09 -15.92 -24.58
N GLY A 223 -3.78 -15.62 -24.54
CA GLY A 223 -2.99 -15.24 -25.71
C GLY A 223 -3.46 -13.95 -26.41
N GLY A 224 -2.87 -13.65 -27.57
CA GLY A 224 -3.15 -12.43 -28.33
C GLY A 224 -2.58 -11.17 -27.68
N HIS A 225 -3.01 -9.99 -28.15
CA HIS A 225 -2.40 -8.71 -27.80
C HIS A 225 -3.22 -7.94 -26.74
N ARG A 226 -3.47 -8.56 -25.58
CA ARG A 226 -4.26 -7.97 -24.50
C ARG A 226 -3.40 -7.55 -23.33
N LEU A 227 -3.34 -6.25 -23.08
CA LEU A 227 -2.62 -5.64 -21.97
C LEU A 227 -3.60 -5.18 -20.90
N THR A 228 -3.18 -5.24 -19.64
CA THR A 228 -3.92 -4.65 -18.53
C THR A 228 -3.02 -3.91 -17.56
N PHE A 229 -3.59 -2.94 -16.85
CA PHE A 229 -3.03 -2.32 -15.66
C PHE A 229 -4.12 -2.28 -14.60
N ILE A 230 -3.79 -2.68 -13.36
CA ILE A 230 -4.74 -2.64 -12.24
C ILE A 230 -4.30 -1.63 -11.16
N GLY A 231 -5.26 -0.96 -10.51
CA GLY A 231 -5.00 -0.14 -9.31
C GLY A 231 -5.99 0.99 -9.07
N ALA A 232 -5.88 1.66 -7.92
CA ALA A 232 -6.71 2.82 -7.60
C ALA A 232 -6.37 4.02 -8.52
N MET A 233 -7.32 4.46 -9.34
CA MET A 233 -7.10 5.44 -10.42
C MET A 233 -7.17 6.90 -9.96
N ASP A 234 -7.26 7.12 -8.64
CA ASP A 234 -7.14 8.41 -7.94
C ASP A 234 -5.81 8.56 -7.18
N ASN A 235 -4.96 7.53 -7.21
CA ASN A 235 -3.62 7.61 -6.64
C ASN A 235 -2.65 8.26 -7.64
N LEU A 236 -1.94 9.31 -7.21
CA LEU A 236 -1.02 10.08 -8.07
C LEU A 236 0.02 9.22 -8.80
N ALA A 237 0.58 8.19 -8.14
CA ALA A 237 1.57 7.32 -8.77
C ALA A 237 0.93 6.39 -9.81
N ASN A 238 -0.32 5.97 -9.60
CA ASN A 238 -1.07 5.20 -10.59
C ASN A 238 -1.49 6.07 -11.78
N ILE A 239 -1.95 7.30 -11.54
CA ILE A 239 -2.28 8.28 -12.58
C ILE A 239 -1.07 8.51 -13.49
N ASP A 240 0.09 8.76 -12.88
CA ASP A 240 1.36 8.93 -13.60
C ASP A 240 1.70 7.70 -14.47
N ALA A 241 1.60 6.51 -13.89
CA ALA A 241 1.91 5.25 -14.55
C ALA A 241 0.99 4.93 -15.74
N VAL A 242 -0.33 5.13 -15.59
CA VAL A 242 -1.29 4.84 -16.67
C VAL A 242 -1.21 5.88 -17.79
N ARG A 243 -0.87 7.13 -17.47
CA ARG A 243 -0.62 8.16 -18.48
C ARG A 243 0.62 7.83 -19.31
N PHE A 244 1.75 7.52 -18.66
CA PHE A 244 2.96 7.08 -19.35
C PHE A 244 2.69 5.85 -20.24
N LEU A 245 2.01 4.84 -19.67
CA LEU A 245 1.63 3.65 -20.42
C LEU A 245 0.75 3.97 -21.63
N SER A 246 -0.29 4.79 -21.47
CA SER A 246 -1.30 5.03 -22.50
C SER A 246 -0.87 6.02 -23.57
N LEU A 247 0.01 6.98 -23.23
CA LEU A 247 0.39 8.08 -24.10
C LEU A 247 1.72 7.85 -24.81
N GLU A 248 2.62 7.04 -24.24
CA GLU A 248 3.97 6.84 -24.77
C GLU A 248 4.22 5.38 -25.15
N VAL A 249 4.00 4.45 -24.21
CA VAL A 249 4.33 3.02 -24.42
C VAL A 249 3.34 2.31 -25.34
N PHE A 250 2.04 2.46 -25.08
CA PHE A 250 0.98 1.74 -25.79
C PHE A 250 0.92 2.09 -27.29
N PRO A 251 1.04 3.36 -27.71
CA PRO A 251 1.14 3.69 -29.14
C PRO A 251 2.31 3.00 -29.84
N ALA A 252 3.50 2.95 -29.21
CA ALA A 252 4.67 2.27 -29.77
C ALA A 252 4.47 0.75 -29.88
N ILE A 253 3.72 0.14 -28.96
CA ILE A 253 3.32 -1.27 -29.09
C ILE A 253 2.35 -1.45 -30.26
N GLN A 254 1.38 -0.56 -30.42
CA GLN A 254 0.39 -0.61 -31.51
C GLN A 254 0.99 -0.41 -32.91
N GLU A 255 2.13 0.28 -33.04
CA GLU A 255 2.87 0.37 -34.31
C GLU A 255 3.28 -1.01 -34.84
N ARG A 256 3.63 -1.94 -33.95
CA ARG A 256 3.98 -3.33 -34.30
C ARG A 256 2.80 -4.29 -34.25
N TYR A 257 1.86 -4.06 -33.34
CA TYR A 257 0.70 -4.92 -33.10
C TYR A 257 -0.60 -4.08 -33.09
N PRO A 258 -1.14 -3.72 -34.27
CA PRO A 258 -2.25 -2.75 -34.38
C PRO A 258 -3.55 -3.18 -33.69
N ASP A 259 -3.75 -4.47 -33.46
CA ASP A 259 -4.90 -5.05 -32.75
C ASP A 259 -4.75 -5.07 -31.22
N THR A 260 -3.65 -4.52 -30.67
CA THR A 260 -3.42 -4.49 -29.22
C THR A 260 -4.49 -3.68 -28.50
N THR A 261 -5.04 -4.25 -27.44
CA THR A 261 -5.96 -3.57 -26.51
C THR A 261 -5.33 -3.38 -25.13
N LEU A 262 -5.63 -2.27 -24.48
CA LEU A 262 -5.21 -1.95 -23.11
C LEU A 262 -6.43 -1.70 -22.22
N THR A 263 -6.55 -2.49 -21.15
CA THR A 263 -7.62 -2.28 -20.15
C THR A 263 -7.04 -1.73 -18.85
N LEU A 264 -7.44 -0.51 -18.48
CA LEU A 264 -7.11 0.16 -17.23
C LEU A 264 -8.21 -0.12 -16.20
N VAL A 265 -7.92 -1.01 -15.25
CA VAL A 265 -8.90 -1.56 -14.30
C VAL A 265 -8.71 -0.96 -12.92
N GLY A 266 -9.74 -0.32 -12.38
CA GLY A 266 -9.74 0.08 -10.97
C GLY A 266 -10.57 1.30 -10.63
N ALA A 267 -10.86 1.44 -9.34
CA ALA A 267 -11.82 2.40 -8.82
C ALA A 267 -11.37 3.86 -8.93
N ARG A 268 -12.36 4.76 -8.99
CA ARG A 268 -12.23 6.22 -8.92
C ARG A 268 -11.28 6.81 -9.96
N PRO A 269 -11.47 6.54 -11.27
CA PRO A 269 -10.70 7.22 -12.30
C PRO A 269 -10.92 8.72 -12.23
N THR A 270 -9.84 9.48 -12.14
CA THR A 270 -9.90 10.93 -12.31
C THR A 270 -10.37 11.28 -13.73
N SER A 271 -10.77 12.53 -13.95
CA SER A 271 -11.18 13.00 -15.28
C SER A 271 -10.08 12.78 -16.33
N GLU A 272 -8.82 12.99 -15.96
CA GLU A 272 -7.67 12.76 -16.84
C GLU A 272 -7.44 11.27 -17.16
N VAL A 273 -7.65 10.35 -16.21
CA VAL A 273 -7.54 8.91 -16.47
C VAL A 273 -8.72 8.44 -17.32
N SER A 274 -9.93 8.93 -17.03
CA SER A 274 -11.13 8.61 -17.82
C SER A 274 -10.99 9.02 -19.28
N ALA A 275 -10.36 10.18 -19.54
CA ALA A 275 -10.11 10.68 -20.89
C ALA A 275 -9.18 9.77 -21.72
N LEU A 276 -8.37 8.91 -21.09
CA LEU A 276 -7.52 7.93 -21.79
C LEU A 276 -8.37 6.90 -22.56
N GLY A 277 -9.59 6.61 -22.10
CA GLY A 277 -10.53 5.70 -22.78
C GLY A 277 -11.05 6.21 -24.13
N ASN A 278 -10.82 7.49 -24.46
CA ASN A 278 -11.14 8.02 -25.79
C ASN A 278 -10.09 7.64 -26.86
N ARG A 279 -8.97 7.01 -26.46
CA ARG A 279 -7.92 6.58 -27.37
C ARG A 279 -8.23 5.19 -27.95
N PRO A 280 -7.93 4.94 -29.24
CA PRO A 280 -8.20 3.64 -29.87
C PRO A 280 -7.57 2.47 -29.10
N GLY A 281 -8.36 1.45 -28.80
CA GLY A 281 -7.89 0.25 -28.11
C GLY A 281 -7.72 0.38 -26.60
N ILE A 282 -8.05 1.52 -25.98
CA ILE A 282 -7.99 1.70 -24.52
C ILE A 282 -9.39 1.62 -23.89
N THR A 283 -9.53 0.79 -22.87
CA THR A 283 -10.74 0.73 -22.02
C THR A 283 -10.40 1.16 -20.61
N VAL A 284 -11.17 2.10 -20.04
CA VAL A 284 -11.08 2.51 -18.63
C VAL A 284 -12.36 2.06 -17.94
N THR A 285 -12.25 1.19 -16.92
CA THR A 285 -13.44 0.56 -16.33
C THR A 285 -14.05 1.37 -15.19
N GLY A 286 -13.27 1.68 -14.15
CA GLY A 286 -13.79 1.99 -12.82
C GLY A 286 -13.75 0.78 -11.88
N ARG A 287 -14.49 0.84 -10.77
CA ARG A 287 -14.59 -0.27 -9.81
C ARG A 287 -15.25 -1.46 -10.49
N VAL A 288 -14.66 -2.65 -10.36
CA VAL A 288 -15.20 -3.90 -10.91
C VAL A 288 -15.43 -4.93 -9.79
N PRO A 289 -16.35 -5.90 -9.99
CA PRO A 289 -16.63 -6.92 -8.97
C PRO A 289 -15.46 -7.87 -8.69
N SER A 290 -14.69 -8.23 -9.72
CA SER A 290 -13.55 -9.15 -9.63
C SER A 290 -12.37 -8.59 -10.42
N MET A 291 -11.24 -8.35 -9.75
CA MET A 291 -9.99 -7.99 -10.43
C MET A 291 -9.38 -9.19 -11.16
N ALA A 292 -9.54 -10.39 -10.60
CA ALA A 292 -9.03 -11.62 -11.20
C ALA A 292 -9.62 -11.88 -12.58
N ASP A 293 -10.91 -11.57 -12.79
CA ASP A 293 -11.57 -11.79 -14.09
C ASP A 293 -10.92 -10.96 -15.20
N TYR A 294 -10.50 -9.74 -14.90
CA TYR A 294 -9.82 -8.86 -15.85
C TYR A 294 -8.35 -9.26 -16.05
N LEU A 295 -7.68 -9.66 -14.97
CA LEU A 295 -6.33 -10.21 -15.04
C LEU A 295 -6.30 -11.47 -15.92
N HIS A 296 -7.25 -12.39 -15.74
CA HIS A 296 -7.34 -13.63 -16.52
C HIS A 296 -7.65 -13.39 -18.00
N GLN A 297 -8.28 -12.27 -18.36
CA GLN A 297 -8.50 -11.87 -19.75
C GLN A 297 -7.25 -11.27 -20.41
N ALA A 298 -6.26 -10.85 -19.64
CA ALA A 298 -5.05 -10.22 -20.15
C ALA A 298 -3.97 -11.26 -20.50
N THR A 299 -3.25 -10.97 -21.58
CA THR A 299 -2.00 -11.68 -21.92
C THR A 299 -0.88 -11.24 -20.98
N VAL A 300 -0.79 -9.93 -20.72
CA VAL A 300 0.28 -9.33 -19.92
C VAL A 300 -0.30 -8.23 -19.01
N CYS A 301 0.09 -8.25 -17.74
CA CYS A 301 -0.14 -7.15 -16.81
C CYS A 301 1.07 -6.20 -16.82
N ILE A 302 0.84 -4.92 -17.11
CA ILE A 302 1.87 -3.89 -17.15
C ILE A 302 1.86 -3.11 -15.84
N VAL A 303 3.03 -3.01 -15.20
CA VAL A 303 3.25 -2.26 -13.96
C VAL A 303 4.25 -1.13 -14.21
N SER A 304 3.79 -0.11 -14.94
CA SER A 304 4.58 1.01 -15.47
C SER A 304 4.87 2.13 -14.47
N MET A 305 5.06 1.79 -13.20
CA MET A 305 5.22 2.78 -12.13
C MET A 305 6.52 3.58 -12.33
N ARG A 306 6.46 4.92 -12.38
CA ARG A 306 7.68 5.76 -12.36
C ARG A 306 7.98 6.34 -10.99
N THR A 307 6.95 6.38 -10.15
CA THR A 307 6.99 6.95 -8.80
C THR A 307 6.25 6.06 -7.81
N GLY A 308 6.28 6.46 -6.55
CA GLY A 308 5.69 5.70 -5.45
C GLY A 308 6.70 4.76 -4.81
N TYR A 309 6.51 4.52 -3.52
CA TYR A 309 7.45 3.81 -2.66
C TYR A 309 6.84 2.51 -2.15
N GLY A 310 7.66 1.52 -1.80
CA GLY A 310 7.23 0.25 -1.22
C GLY A 310 6.71 -0.78 -2.22
N ILE A 311 6.34 -1.96 -1.71
CA ILE A 311 5.88 -3.08 -2.54
C ILE A 311 4.54 -2.77 -3.21
N LYS A 312 4.40 -3.16 -4.47
CA LYS A 312 3.18 -2.89 -5.25
C LYS A 312 2.26 -4.11 -5.19
N ASN A 313 1.14 -4.01 -4.45
CA ASN A 313 0.16 -5.09 -4.34
C ASN A 313 -0.30 -5.59 -5.72
N LYS A 314 -0.50 -4.71 -6.70
CA LYS A 314 -0.87 -5.08 -8.08
C LYS A 314 0.08 -6.08 -8.73
N THR A 315 1.37 -6.02 -8.39
CA THR A 315 2.38 -6.95 -8.91
C THR A 315 2.18 -8.33 -8.27
N LEU A 316 1.96 -8.36 -6.95
CA LEU A 316 1.68 -9.59 -6.21
C LEU A 316 0.36 -10.23 -6.69
N GLU A 317 -0.68 -9.42 -6.87
CA GLU A 317 -2.00 -9.82 -7.34
C GLU A 317 -1.96 -10.40 -8.76
N ALA A 318 -1.23 -9.76 -9.68
CA ALA A 318 -1.05 -10.26 -11.05
C ALA A 318 -0.26 -11.58 -11.09
N MET A 319 0.84 -11.68 -10.32
CA MET A 319 1.62 -12.91 -10.20
C MET A 319 0.81 -14.03 -9.54
N ALA A 320 0.01 -13.72 -8.50
CA ALA A 320 -0.92 -14.66 -7.88
C ALA A 320 -1.98 -15.15 -8.87
N ALA A 321 -2.56 -14.26 -9.68
CA ALA A 321 -3.52 -14.64 -10.70
C ALA A 321 -2.88 -15.45 -11.85
N GLY A 322 -1.55 -15.64 -11.85
CA GLY A 322 -0.82 -16.36 -12.88
C GLY A 322 -0.65 -15.58 -14.17
N VAL A 323 -0.75 -14.25 -14.14
CA VAL A 323 -0.61 -13.38 -15.31
C VAL A 323 0.83 -12.89 -15.42
N PRO A 324 1.51 -13.06 -16.58
CA PRO A 324 2.84 -12.51 -16.80
C PRO A 324 2.90 -11.01 -16.55
N VAL A 325 3.94 -10.57 -15.84
CA VAL A 325 4.15 -9.16 -15.49
C VAL A 325 5.32 -8.57 -16.27
N VAL A 326 5.09 -7.40 -16.86
CA VAL A 326 6.16 -6.47 -17.28
C VAL A 326 6.10 -5.27 -16.34
N GLY A 327 7.17 -5.01 -15.59
CA GLY A 327 7.19 -3.93 -14.60
C GLY A 327 8.47 -3.10 -14.65
N SER A 328 8.37 -1.84 -14.23
CA SER A 328 9.54 -1.00 -13.98
C SER A 328 10.28 -1.42 -12.71
N ASP A 329 11.43 -0.79 -12.47
CA ASP A 329 12.16 -0.94 -11.21
C ASP A 329 11.30 -0.58 -10.01
N ARG A 330 10.45 0.45 -10.14
CA ARG A 330 9.50 0.86 -9.10
C ARG A 330 8.29 -0.07 -9.02
N GLY A 331 7.91 -0.70 -10.12
CA GLY A 331 6.82 -1.68 -10.18
C GLY A 331 7.17 -3.02 -9.55
N LEU A 332 8.46 -3.39 -9.62
CA LEU A 332 9.04 -4.64 -9.14
C LEU A 332 9.84 -4.45 -7.83
N GLU A 333 9.73 -3.28 -7.20
CA GLU A 333 10.43 -2.92 -5.96
C GLU A 333 10.20 -3.96 -4.85
N GLY A 334 11.28 -4.44 -4.24
CA GLY A 334 11.23 -5.44 -3.18
C GLY A 334 10.96 -6.89 -3.64
N LEU A 335 10.97 -7.16 -4.95
CA LEU A 335 10.76 -8.50 -5.50
C LEU A 335 12.02 -9.02 -6.21
N GLU A 336 12.44 -10.23 -5.84
CA GLU A 336 13.48 -10.97 -6.56
C GLU A 336 12.87 -11.64 -7.80
N VAL A 337 13.01 -11.02 -8.97
CA VAL A 337 12.31 -11.48 -10.19
C VAL A 337 13.21 -11.91 -11.34
N ASP A 338 14.46 -11.44 -11.39
CA ASP A 338 15.33 -11.57 -12.57
C ASP A 338 16.85 -11.60 -12.24
N SER A 339 17.23 -11.87 -10.99
CA SER A 339 18.65 -11.99 -10.60
C SER A 339 19.26 -13.35 -11.00
N PRO A 340 20.59 -13.47 -11.18
CA PRO A 340 21.23 -14.67 -11.78
C PRO A 340 20.93 -16.02 -11.11
N ASN A 341 20.58 -16.02 -9.82
CA ASN A 341 20.33 -17.23 -9.03
C ASN A 341 18.85 -17.45 -8.69
N VAL A 342 17.94 -16.68 -9.27
CA VAL A 342 16.49 -16.84 -9.07
C VAL A 342 15.80 -17.12 -10.40
N PRO A 343 14.75 -17.97 -10.41
CA PRO A 343 13.93 -18.14 -11.60
C PRO A 343 13.38 -16.80 -12.09
N LEU A 344 13.35 -16.63 -13.42
CA LEU A 344 12.71 -15.48 -14.04
C LEU A 344 11.22 -15.48 -13.70
N ARG A 345 10.71 -14.41 -13.07
CA ARG A 345 9.32 -14.25 -12.56
C ARG A 345 8.58 -13.05 -13.15
N ALA A 346 9.30 -12.08 -13.71
CA ALA A 346 8.75 -10.95 -14.46
C ALA A 346 9.77 -10.47 -15.48
N LEU A 347 9.34 -9.64 -16.44
CA LEU A 347 10.25 -8.87 -17.29
C LEU A 347 10.34 -7.43 -16.79
N ARG A 348 11.56 -6.90 -16.75
CA ARG A 348 11.85 -5.54 -16.31
C ARG A 348 11.91 -4.58 -17.50
N ALA A 349 11.28 -3.41 -17.36
CA ALA A 349 11.31 -2.36 -18.38
C ALA A 349 11.15 -0.95 -17.78
N ASN A 350 12.05 -0.04 -18.12
CA ASN A 350 12.09 1.33 -17.61
C ASN A 350 12.02 2.40 -18.71
N SER A 351 12.19 2.02 -19.98
CA SER A 351 12.06 2.89 -21.16
C SER A 351 11.00 2.37 -22.13
N VAL A 352 10.48 3.23 -23.02
CA VAL A 352 9.48 2.84 -24.02
C VAL A 352 9.95 1.65 -24.86
N SER A 353 11.21 1.67 -25.32
CA SER A 353 11.78 0.56 -26.09
C SER A 353 11.84 -0.73 -25.28
N GLU A 354 12.26 -0.68 -24.02
CA GLU A 354 12.28 -1.87 -23.15
C GLU A 354 10.88 -2.44 -22.92
N TYR A 355 9.86 -1.59 -22.78
CA TYR A 355 8.48 -2.07 -22.69
C TYR A 355 8.03 -2.74 -23.98
N VAL A 356 8.31 -2.14 -25.14
CA VAL A 356 7.97 -2.71 -26.45
C VAL A 356 8.66 -4.05 -26.65
N ASP A 357 9.94 -4.17 -26.30
CA ASP A 357 10.72 -5.41 -26.41
C ASP A 357 10.19 -6.49 -25.46
N ALA A 358 9.95 -6.15 -24.19
CA ALA A 358 9.42 -7.09 -23.21
C ALA A 358 8.01 -7.59 -23.60
N VAL A 359 7.13 -6.69 -24.03
CA VAL A 359 5.78 -7.04 -24.48
C VAL A 359 5.82 -7.87 -25.76
N THR A 360 6.68 -7.52 -26.72
CA THR A 360 6.92 -8.30 -27.94
C THR A 360 7.25 -9.75 -27.61
N ARG A 361 8.23 -9.97 -26.73
CA ARG A 361 8.64 -11.32 -26.33
C ARG A 361 7.47 -12.08 -25.72
N LEU A 362 6.66 -11.42 -24.89
CA LEU A 362 5.49 -12.06 -24.31
C LEU A 362 4.35 -12.28 -25.31
N PHE A 363 4.23 -11.51 -26.38
CA PHE A 363 3.26 -11.79 -27.45
C PHE A 363 3.69 -13.00 -28.28
N GLU A 364 4.98 -13.10 -28.61
CA GLU A 364 5.52 -14.12 -29.52
C GLU A 364 5.87 -15.45 -28.82
N GLU A 365 6.34 -15.41 -27.57
CA GLU A 365 6.87 -16.58 -26.85
C GLU A 365 5.86 -17.13 -25.82
N SER A 366 4.98 -18.04 -26.24
CA SER A 366 4.01 -18.69 -25.33
C SER A 366 4.66 -19.47 -24.19
N GLN A 367 5.81 -20.10 -24.44
CA GLN A 367 6.58 -20.82 -23.41
C GLN A 367 7.11 -19.85 -22.33
N LEU A 368 7.55 -18.66 -22.72
CA LEU A 368 7.99 -17.64 -21.76
C LEU A 368 6.81 -17.17 -20.90
N ARG A 369 5.63 -16.94 -21.50
CA ARG A 369 4.41 -16.61 -20.73
C ARG A 369 4.08 -17.69 -19.71
N GLN A 370 4.14 -18.97 -20.11
CA GLN A 370 3.89 -20.08 -19.20
C GLN A 370 4.92 -20.14 -18.07
N GLN A 371 6.20 -19.95 -18.38
CA GLN A 371 7.28 -19.91 -17.39
C GLN A 371 7.05 -18.82 -16.35
N LEU A 372 6.80 -17.56 -16.78
CA LEU A 372 6.57 -16.44 -15.87
C LEU A 372 5.30 -16.61 -15.03
N SER A 373 4.25 -17.14 -15.64
CA SER A 373 2.99 -17.45 -14.95
C SER A 373 3.23 -18.41 -13.77
N GLN A 374 3.92 -19.52 -14.03
CA GLN A 374 4.18 -20.56 -13.01
C GLN A 374 5.17 -20.09 -11.95
N SER A 375 6.31 -19.52 -12.37
CA SER A 375 7.35 -19.07 -11.44
C SER A 375 6.89 -17.90 -10.57
N GLY A 376 6.11 -16.96 -11.15
CA GLY A 376 5.48 -15.86 -10.43
C GLY A 376 4.49 -16.36 -9.39
N ARG A 377 3.57 -17.26 -9.77
CA ARG A 377 2.61 -17.86 -8.82
C ARG A 377 3.31 -18.56 -7.66
N GLN A 378 4.26 -19.45 -7.95
CA GLN A 378 5.01 -20.20 -6.92
C GLN A 378 5.77 -19.26 -5.97
N PHE A 379 6.32 -18.16 -6.50
CA PHE A 379 7.00 -17.16 -5.69
C PHE A 379 6.05 -16.47 -4.71
N ILE A 380 4.84 -16.11 -5.15
CA ILE A 380 3.83 -15.49 -4.28
C ILE A 380 3.31 -16.47 -3.23
N GLU A 381 2.96 -17.70 -3.60
CA GLU A 381 2.50 -18.74 -2.67
C GLU A 381 3.50 -19.05 -1.57
N LYS A 382 4.80 -19.01 -1.89
CA LYS A 382 5.85 -19.30 -0.91
C LYS A 382 6.13 -18.13 0.04
N ASN A 383 6.03 -16.89 -0.42
CA ASN A 383 6.62 -15.74 0.28
C ASN A 383 5.64 -14.63 0.68
N TYR A 384 4.51 -14.48 -0.02
CA TYR A 384 3.61 -13.33 0.12
C TYR A 384 2.18 -13.78 0.40
N THR A 385 1.99 -14.53 1.49
CA THR A 385 0.67 -14.91 2.00
C THR A 385 0.33 -14.13 3.27
N TRP A 386 -0.96 -13.90 3.50
CA TRP A 386 -1.39 -13.20 4.72
C TRP A 386 -1.14 -14.03 5.97
N GLU A 387 -1.24 -15.36 5.87
CA GLU A 387 -0.91 -16.30 6.93
C GLU A 387 0.55 -16.16 7.35
N ARG A 388 1.48 -16.12 6.39
CA ARG A 388 2.91 -15.96 6.67
C ARG A 388 3.20 -14.58 7.25
N ALA A 389 2.60 -13.53 6.70
CA ALA A 389 2.74 -12.17 7.21
C ALA A 389 2.27 -12.07 8.66
N ALA A 390 1.13 -12.68 8.98
CA ALA A 390 0.57 -12.72 10.33
C ALA A 390 1.41 -13.55 11.30
N GLN A 391 1.96 -14.71 10.87
CA GLN A 391 2.89 -15.50 11.69
C GLN A 391 4.15 -14.70 12.07
N LEU A 392 4.74 -13.97 11.12
CA LEU A 392 5.88 -13.10 11.40
C LEU A 392 5.48 -11.93 12.30
N TYR A 393 4.29 -11.38 12.10
CA TYR A 393 3.77 -10.27 12.92
C TYR A 393 3.50 -10.72 14.36
N GLU A 394 2.93 -11.92 14.51
CA GLU A 394 2.73 -12.61 15.80
C GLU A 394 4.05 -12.79 16.54
N GLN A 395 5.11 -13.21 15.86
CA GLN A 395 6.45 -13.32 16.47
C GLN A 395 6.94 -11.98 17.02
N VAL A 396 6.69 -10.87 16.33
CA VAL A 396 7.09 -9.53 16.81
C VAL A 396 6.27 -9.12 18.04
N ILE A 397 4.96 -9.37 18.05
CA ILE A 397 4.11 -9.00 19.19
C ILE A 397 4.33 -9.94 20.40
N CYS A 398 4.68 -11.20 20.19
CA CYS A 398 4.79 -12.23 21.24
C CYS A 398 6.22 -12.65 21.64
N ALA A 399 7.28 -12.18 20.97
CA ALA A 399 8.68 -12.52 21.33
C ALA A 399 8.94 -12.31 22.83
N LYS A 400 9.75 -13.12 23.52
CA LYS A 400 10.05 -12.85 24.94
C LYS A 400 11.16 -11.84 25.09
#